data_AF-A0A9N8HSM2-F1
#
_entry.id   AF-A0A9N8HSM2-F1
#
_cell.length_a   1.000
_cell.length_b   1.000
_cell.length_c   1.000
_cell.angle_alpha   90.00
_cell.angle_beta   90.00
_cell.angle_gamma   90.00
#
_symmetry.space_group_name_H-M   'P 1'
#
loop_
_entity.id
_entity.type
_entity.pdbx_description
1 polymer ?
#
loop_
_entity_poly.entity_id
_entity_poly.type
_entity_poly.pdbx_seq_one_letter_code
_entity_poly.pdbx_strand_id
1 'polypeptide(L)'
;MAYTIKETTRVFFFDLARSRKLYLQYDFVEELKDREVISPKYHTRLVQLCTTPHIVVLMNHYPDITRLSADRYVIYKICDENPNFDPVGVSIEEQAAAELQMANHREEQEQQHREYS
;
A
#
# COMPACT_ATOMS: atom_id res chain seq x y z
N MET A 1 -17.51 9.42 7.32
CA MET A 1 -17.13 8.00 7.20
C MET A 1 -17.55 7.18 8.42
N ALA A 2 -17.38 7.66 9.66
CA ALA A 2 -17.76 6.91 10.86
C ALA A 2 -19.27 6.61 11.02
N TYR A 3 -20.17 7.36 10.39
CA TYR A 3 -21.61 7.06 10.43
C TYR A 3 -22.00 5.79 9.65
N THR A 4 -21.16 5.32 8.75
CA THR A 4 -21.43 4.11 7.93
C THR A 4 -20.89 2.83 8.58
N ILE A 5 -20.06 2.97 9.63
CA ILE A 5 -19.42 1.84 10.29
C ILE A 5 -20.39 1.22 11.28
N LYS A 6 -20.78 -0.03 11.03
CA LYS A 6 -21.53 -0.84 11.99
C LYS A 6 -20.55 -1.56 12.92
N GLU A 7 -20.86 -1.60 14.21
CA GLU A 7 -20.03 -2.27 15.25
C GLU A 7 -19.83 -3.77 14.97
N THR A 8 -20.73 -4.38 14.20
CA THR A 8 -20.70 -5.79 13.79
C THR A 8 -19.92 -6.05 12.50
N THR A 9 -19.33 -5.02 11.88
CA THR A 9 -18.61 -5.17 10.62
C THR A 9 -17.31 -5.94 10.84
N ARG A 10 -17.16 -7.06 10.15
CA ARG A 10 -15.99 -7.95 10.28
C ARG A 10 -14.93 -7.73 9.21
N VAL A 11 -15.31 -7.21 8.04
CA VAL A 11 -14.41 -7.08 6.89
C VAL A 11 -14.60 -5.71 6.25
N PHE A 12 -13.51 -5.00 6.00
CA PHE A 12 -13.49 -3.73 5.27
C PHE A 12 -12.69 -3.88 3.98
N PHE A 13 -13.29 -3.47 2.87
CA PHE A 13 -12.64 -3.40 1.56
C PHE A 13 -12.38 -1.95 1.19
N PHE A 14 -11.13 -1.62 0.91
CA PHE A 14 -10.72 -0.31 0.41
C PHE A 14 -10.25 -0.45 -1.03
N ASP A 15 -10.98 0.15 -1.96
CA ASP A 15 -10.58 0.24 -3.36
C ASP A 15 -10.00 1.62 -3.65
N LEU A 16 -8.68 1.67 -3.88
CA LEU A 16 -7.94 2.89 -4.17
C LEU A 16 -7.70 3.00 -5.67
N ALA A 17 -8.61 3.72 -6.34
CA ALA A 17 -8.52 4.03 -7.76
C ALA A 17 -7.20 4.73 -8.11
N ARG A 18 -6.61 4.37 -9.26
CA ARG A 18 -5.33 4.90 -9.77
C ARG A 18 -5.26 6.42 -9.85
N SER A 19 -6.39 7.09 -10.08
CA SER A 19 -6.48 8.54 -10.25
C SER A 19 -6.44 9.34 -8.95
N ARG A 20 -6.81 8.70 -7.82
CA ARG A 20 -6.72 9.34 -6.51
C ARG A 20 -5.31 9.11 -5.99
N LYS A 21 -4.46 10.14 -6.09
CA LYS A 21 -3.12 10.14 -5.50
C LYS A 21 -3.18 9.58 -4.08
N LEU A 22 -2.64 8.37 -3.91
CA LEU A 22 -2.02 7.72 -2.75
C LEU A 22 -2.38 8.11 -1.30
N TYR A 23 -3.54 8.66 -0.99
CA TYR A 23 -3.90 8.98 0.40
C TYR A 23 -4.73 7.86 1.03
N LEU A 24 -4.09 6.71 1.30
CA LEU A 24 -4.59 5.82 2.33
C LEU A 24 -4.36 6.51 3.69
N GLN A 25 -5.42 6.69 4.47
CA GLN A 25 -5.31 7.22 5.82
C GLN A 25 -4.87 6.08 6.75
N TYR A 26 -3.56 5.94 6.95
CA TYR A 26 -3.01 4.88 7.81
C TYR A 26 -3.51 4.98 9.24
N ASP A 27 -3.67 6.20 9.78
CA ASP A 27 -4.26 6.44 11.10
C ASP A 27 -5.66 5.81 11.23
N PHE A 28 -6.48 5.90 10.18
CA PHE A 28 -7.81 5.30 10.17
C PHE A 28 -7.76 3.76 10.08
N VAL A 29 -6.75 3.20 9.40
CA VAL A 29 -6.52 1.76 9.34
C VAL A 29 -6.06 1.22 10.71
N GLU A 30 -5.19 1.97 11.41
CA GLU A 30 -4.79 1.71 12.80
C GLU A 30 -6.01 1.68 13.73
N GLU A 31 -6.81 2.76 13.73
CA GLU A 31 -8.04 2.87 14.52
C GLU A 31 -8.99 1.68 14.30
N LEU A 32 -9.17 1.27 13.04
CA LEU A 32 -9.98 0.10 12.70
C LEU A 32 -9.39 -1.21 13.26
N LYS A 33 -8.08 -1.40 13.17
CA LYS A 33 -7.40 -2.59 13.71
C LYS A 33 -7.42 -2.64 15.23
N ASP A 34 -7.35 -1.47 15.86
CA ASP A 34 -7.40 -1.33 17.32
C ASP A 34 -8.84 -1.43 17.86
N ARG A 35 -9.83 -1.49 16.95
CA ARG A 35 -11.28 -1.58 17.21
C ARG A 35 -11.89 -0.32 17.81
N GLU A 36 -11.18 0.80 17.76
CA GLU A 36 -11.65 2.08 18.27
C GLU A 36 -11.54 3.13 17.16
N VAL A 37 -12.69 3.47 16.58
CA VAL A 37 -12.76 4.53 15.57
C VAL A 37 -13.37 5.77 16.20
N ILE A 38 -12.62 6.87 16.15
CA ILE A 38 -13.07 8.17 16.66
C ILE A 38 -13.26 9.10 15.46
N SER A 39 -14.49 9.54 15.23
CA SER A 39 -14.74 10.62 14.27
C SER A 39 -14.86 11.95 15.00
N PRO A 40 -13.85 12.84 14.93
CA PRO A 40 -13.93 14.15 15.57
C PRO A 40 -14.81 15.14 14.80
N LYS A 41 -15.16 14.85 13.54
CA LYS A 41 -15.92 15.78 12.71
C LYS A 41 -17.41 15.76 13.05
N TYR A 42 -17.92 16.94 13.37
CA TYR A 42 -19.31 17.30 13.66
C TYR A 42 -19.83 16.84 15.02
N HIS A 43 -19.77 15.55 15.35
CA HIS A 43 -20.05 15.02 16.69
C HIS A 43 -19.05 13.91 17.02
N THR A 44 -18.44 13.97 18.22
CA THR A 44 -17.55 12.91 18.71
C THR A 44 -18.36 11.62 18.88
N ARG A 45 -18.24 10.70 17.93
CA ARG A 45 -18.77 9.34 18.06
C ARG A 45 -17.58 8.41 18.16
N LEU A 46 -17.51 7.70 19.30
CA LEU A 46 -16.63 6.56 19.48
C LEU A 46 -17.39 5.32 19.01
N VAL A 47 -16.82 4.61 18.03
CA VAL A 47 -17.37 3.35 17.53
C VAL A 47 -16.40 2.25 17.92
N GLN A 48 -16.83 1.39 18.84
CA GLN A 48 -16.04 0.25 19.25
C GLN A 48 -16.49 -1.00 18.47
N LEU A 49 -15.58 -1.63 17.73
CA LEU A 49 -15.89 -2.85 16.98
C LEU A 49 -15.90 -4.07 17.91
N CYS A 50 -16.90 -4.94 17.76
CA CYS A 50 -17.01 -6.15 18.58
C CYS A 50 -15.87 -7.15 18.30
N THR A 51 -15.33 -7.12 17.09
CA THR A 51 -14.29 -8.04 16.62
C THR A 51 -13.21 -7.28 15.88
N THR A 52 -11.96 -7.75 15.94
CA THR A 52 -10.88 -7.21 15.12
C THR A 52 -11.20 -7.42 13.64
N PRO A 53 -11.35 -6.36 12.85
CA PRO A 53 -11.77 -6.52 11.47
C PRO A 53 -10.61 -6.98 10.57
N HIS A 54 -10.96 -7.76 9.55
CA HIS A 54 -10.08 -8.00 8.42
C HIS A 54 -10.17 -6.80 7.48
N ILE A 55 -9.03 -6.18 7.20
CA ILE A 55 -8.95 -5.06 6.27
C ILE A 55 -8.27 -5.57 5.01
N VAL A 56 -8.87 -5.30 3.85
CA VAL A 56 -8.33 -5.63 2.53
C VAL A 56 -8.23 -4.35 1.74
N VAL A 57 -7.03 -4.01 1.29
CA VAL A 57 -6.76 -2.80 0.51
C VAL A 57 -6.33 -3.21 -0.89
N LEU A 58 -7.07 -2.75 -1.89
CA LEU A 58 -6.77 -2.93 -3.30
C LEU A 58 -6.11 -1.66 -3.81
N MET A 59 -4.87 -1.77 -4.26
CA MET A 59 -4.06 -0.64 -4.71
C MET A 59 -3.32 -1.00 -6.00
N ASN A 60 -3.20 -0.02 -6.89
CA ASN A 60 -2.39 -0.14 -8.10
C ASN A 60 -0.91 0.23 -7.88
N HIS A 61 -0.55 0.59 -6.66
CA HIS A 61 0.80 1.02 -6.26
C HIS A 61 1.19 0.29 -4.98
N TYR A 62 2.49 0.10 -4.77
CA TYR A 62 3.01 -0.49 -3.56
C TYR A 62 2.69 0.42 -2.35
N PRO A 63 2.15 -0.13 -1.24
CA PRO A 63 1.87 0.66 -0.05
C PRO A 63 3.17 1.11 0.61
N ASP A 64 3.12 2.23 1.32
CA ASP A 64 4.24 2.70 2.12
C ASP A 64 4.30 1.84 3.40
N ILE A 65 5.24 0.89 3.45
CA ILE A 65 5.42 -0.05 4.57
C ILE A 65 5.98 0.60 5.83
N THR A 66 6.41 1.87 5.77
CA THR A 66 6.94 2.59 6.94
C THR A 66 5.85 3.19 7.82
N ARG A 67 4.58 3.16 7.36
CA ARG A 67 3.46 3.88 7.97
C ARG A 67 2.68 3.09 9.02
N LEU A 68 2.74 1.76 8.97
CA LEU A 68 2.18 0.87 9.97
C LEU A 68 3.27 -0.07 10.50
N SER A 69 2.95 -0.74 11.61
CA SER A 69 3.81 -1.81 12.11
C SER A 69 3.94 -2.95 11.09
N ALA A 70 5.13 -3.54 11.00
CA ALA A 70 5.48 -4.53 9.98
C ALA A 70 4.59 -5.79 10.03
N ASP A 71 4.09 -6.17 11.21
CA ASP A 71 3.19 -7.30 11.43
C ASP A 71 1.76 -7.07 10.89
N ARG A 72 1.42 -5.83 10.52
CA ARG A 72 0.08 -5.46 10.04
C ARG A 72 -0.06 -5.58 8.52
N TYR A 73 1.03 -5.85 7.80
CA TYR A 73 1.03 -5.96 6.34
C TYR A 73 1.01 -7.42 5.88
N VAL A 74 0.10 -7.71 4.97
CA VAL A 74 0.15 -8.92 4.13
C VAL A 74 -0.05 -8.45 2.69
N ILE A 75 1.04 -8.44 1.91
CA ILE A 75 1.05 -7.87 0.56
C ILE A 75 1.03 -9.00 -0.47
N TYR A 76 0.02 -8.97 -1.32
CA TYR A 76 -0.13 -9.87 -2.44
C TYR A 76 -0.03 -9.08 -3.75
N LYS A 77 0.90 -9.47 -4.62
CA LYS A 77 1.02 -8.89 -5.96
C LYS A 77 0.36 -9.82 -6.94
N ILE A 78 -0.59 -9.27 -7.67
CA ILE A 78 -1.29 -10.00 -8.71
C ILE A 78 -0.49 -9.80 -10.00
N CYS A 79 0.17 -10.86 -10.46
CA CYS A 79 0.80 -10.93 -11.77
C CYS A 79 -0.04 -11.88 -12.63
N ASP A 80 -0.26 -11.58 -13.91
CA ASP A 80 -1.13 -12.37 -14.80
C ASP A 80 -0.63 -13.80 -15.09
N GLU A 81 0.60 -14.12 -14.69
CA GLU A 81 1.29 -15.37 -15.04
C GLU A 81 1.77 -16.17 -13.82
N ASN A 82 0.87 -16.47 -12.86
CA ASN A 82 0.77 -17.74 -12.09
C ASN A 82 -0.40 -17.64 -11.06
N PRO A 83 -1.27 -18.67 -10.89
CA PRO A 83 -2.39 -18.63 -9.92
C PRO A 83 -1.99 -18.86 -8.46
N ASN A 84 -0.74 -19.23 -8.18
CA ASN A 84 -0.29 -19.38 -6.80
C ASN A 84 0.12 -18.02 -6.24
N PHE A 85 -0.66 -17.60 -5.26
CA PHE A 85 -0.67 -16.31 -4.60
C PHE A 85 0.60 -16.12 -3.77
N ASP A 86 1.73 -15.88 -4.44
CA ASP A 86 3.01 -15.67 -3.77
C ASP A 86 2.97 -14.31 -3.05
N PRO A 87 3.03 -14.27 -1.69
CA PRO A 87 3.16 -13.00 -0.99
C PRO A 87 4.49 -12.40 -1.41
N VAL A 88 4.47 -11.15 -1.87
CA VAL A 88 5.69 -10.49 -2.34
C VAL A 88 6.57 -10.24 -1.13
N GLY A 89 7.49 -11.16 -0.92
CA GLY A 89 8.71 -10.93 -0.16
C GLY A 89 9.39 -9.71 -0.77
N VAL A 90 9.68 -8.75 0.10
CA VAL A 90 10.20 -7.43 -0.21
C VAL A 90 11.56 -7.56 -0.92
N SER A 91 11.59 -7.28 -2.23
CA SER A 91 12.82 -7.05 -3.01
C SER A 91 12.84 -5.60 -3.52
N ILE A 92 12.78 -4.63 -2.60
CA ILE A 92 12.98 -3.21 -2.94
C ILE A 92 14.42 -2.99 -3.49
N GLU A 93 15.35 -3.89 -3.17
CA GLU A 93 16.74 -3.83 -3.66
C GLU A 93 16.87 -4.10 -5.16
N GLU A 94 16.02 -4.94 -5.76
CA GLU A 94 16.12 -5.27 -7.19
C GLU A 94 15.66 -4.13 -8.10
N GLN A 95 14.69 -3.31 -7.64
CA GLN A 95 14.19 -2.18 -8.43
C GLN A 95 15.19 -1.01 -8.48
N ALA A 96 15.89 -0.75 -7.36
CA ALA A 96 16.94 0.26 -7.31
C ALA A 96 18.19 -0.14 -8.12
N ALA A 97 18.54 -1.44 -8.13
CA ALA A 97 19.66 -1.94 -8.92
C ALA A 97 19.42 -1.87 -10.43
N ALA A 98 18.17 -2.10 -10.88
CA ALA A 98 17.82 -2.02 -12.29
C ALA A 98 17.91 -0.59 -12.85
N GLU A 99 17.49 0.43 -12.08
CA GLU A 99 17.58 1.83 -12.50
C GLU A 99 19.04 2.32 -12.59
N LEU A 100 19.90 1.90 -11.66
CA LEU A 100 21.32 2.26 -11.68
C LEU A 100 22.08 1.62 -12.85
N GLN A 101 21.75 0.37 -13.19
CA GLN A 101 22.33 -0.32 -14.36
C GLN A 101 21.94 0.34 -15.68
N MET A 102 20.70 0.84 -15.79
CA MET A 102 20.24 1.57 -16.99
C MET A 102 20.90 2.95 -17.15
N ALA A 103 21.21 3.63 -16.04
CA ALA A 103 21.91 4.91 -16.08
C ALA A 103 23.36 4.75 -16.55
N ASN A 104 24.10 3.78 -16.00
CA ASN A 104 25.49 3.51 -16.38
C ASN A 104 25.60 3.13 -17.86
N HIS A 105 24.70 2.27 -18.36
CA HIS A 105 24.74 1.84 -19.75
C HIS A 105 24.40 2.96 -20.74
N ARG A 106 23.57 3.93 -20.31
CA ARG A 106 23.25 5.12 -21.11
C ARG A 106 24.44 6.07 -21.22
N GLU A 107 25.17 6.27 -20.13
CA GLU A 107 26.38 7.09 -20.13
C GLU A 107 27.49 6.51 -21.00
N GLU A 108 27.65 5.18 -21.00
CA GLU A 108 28.60 4.46 -21.87
C GLU A 108 28.27 4.66 -23.36
N GLN A 109 26.99 4.61 -23.75
CA GLN A 109 26.59 4.84 -25.14
C GLN A 109 26.77 6.30 -25.59
N GLU A 110 26.55 7.25 -24.69
CA GLU A 110 26.79 8.68 -24.96
C GLU A 110 28.29 9.01 -25.07
N GLN A 111 29.16 8.29 -24.34
CA GLN A 111 30.61 8.41 -24.48
C GLN A 111 31.11 7.83 -25.80
N GLN A 112 30.65 6.63 -26.18
CA GLN A 112 31.00 6.00 -27.47
C GLN A 112 30.56 6.85 -28.67
N HIS A 113 29.39 7.51 -28.59
CA HIS A 113 28.91 8.38 -29.65
C HIS A 113 29.73 9.69 -29.77
N ARG A 114 30.29 10.20 -28.65
CA ARG A 114 31.16 11.38 -28.64
C ARG A 114 32.57 11.08 -29.15
N GLU A 115 33.09 9.87 -28.95
CA GLU A 115 34.42 9.48 -29.43
C GLU A 115 34.45 9.17 -30.94
N TYR A 116 33.30 8.87 -31.54
CA TYR A 116 33.17 8.53 -32.96
C TYR A 116 32.74 9.70 -33.87
N SER A 117 32.61 10.92 -33.34
CA SER A 117 32.23 12.13 -34.07
C SER A 117 33.36 13.15 -34.12
#